data_AF-A0A2V5ZGJ6-F1
#
_entry.id   AF-A0A2V5ZGJ6-F1
#
_cell.length_a   1.000
_cell.length_b   1.000
_cell.length_c   1.000
_cell.angle_alpha   90.00
_cell.angle_beta   90.00
_cell.angle_gamma   90.00
#
_symmetry.space_group_name_H-M   'P 1'
#
loop_
_entity.id
_entity.type
_entity.pdbx_description
1 polymer ?
#
loop_
_entity_poly.entity_id
_entity_poly.type
_entity_poly.pdbx_seq_one_letter_code
_entity_poly.pdbx_strand_id
1 'polypeptide(L)'
;MATFLVVLLTGCATTSTHQFAQPAANWQTRTGQLMYRNTERTVIGDVVVRYSTTDFELTFSKGPGVTLVALRQDASFAEMNGPMSGRGWSGPIDRAPQQLRGWLELRNAIAHSKDRHLVRHTSGLETFVFRF
;
A
#
# COMPACT_ATOMS: atom_id res chain seq x y z
N MET A 1 13.54 -45.39 24.50
CA MET A 1 14.03 -44.07 24.04
C MET A 1 12.93 -43.44 23.21
N ALA A 2 12.40 -42.30 23.65
CA ALA A 2 11.25 -41.64 23.04
C ALA A 2 11.70 -40.73 21.89
N THR A 3 11.19 -41.00 20.68
CA THR A 3 11.48 -40.22 19.48
C THR A 3 10.62 -38.96 19.47
N PHE A 4 11.23 -37.79 19.66
CA PHE A 4 10.55 -36.50 19.53
C PHE A 4 10.38 -36.16 18.05
N LEU A 5 9.13 -36.12 17.59
CA LEU A 5 8.75 -35.64 16.26
C LEU A 5 8.68 -34.11 16.32
N VAL A 6 9.68 -33.43 15.75
CA VAL A 6 9.70 -31.97 15.63
C VAL A 6 8.82 -31.57 14.45
N VAL A 7 7.62 -31.06 14.73
CA VAL A 7 6.76 -30.42 13.72
C VAL A 7 7.22 -28.96 13.58
N LEU A 8 7.98 -28.69 12.52
CA LEU A 8 8.36 -27.32 12.13
C LEU A 8 7.14 -26.63 11.54
N LEU A 9 6.54 -25.72 12.30
CA LEU A 9 5.54 -24.75 11.82
C LEU A 9 6.25 -23.75 10.88
N THR A 10 6.28 -24.06 9.58
CA THR A 10 6.67 -23.07 8.56
C THR A 10 5.54 -22.05 8.45
N GLY A 11 5.68 -20.93 9.14
CA GLY A 11 4.86 -19.75 8.86
C GLY A 11 5.10 -19.33 7.41
N CYS A 12 4.12 -19.55 6.54
CA CYS A 12 4.10 -18.97 5.20
C CYS A 12 3.94 -17.46 5.33
N ALA A 13 5.03 -16.75 5.62
CA ALA A 13 5.17 -15.37 5.20
C ALA A 13 5.27 -15.42 3.67
N THR A 14 4.24 -14.95 2.97
CA THR A 14 4.31 -14.74 1.52
C THR A 14 5.26 -13.57 1.26
N THR A 15 6.57 -13.80 1.36
CA THR A 15 7.57 -12.92 0.75
C THR A 15 7.33 -12.98 -0.74
N SER A 16 6.91 -11.86 -1.31
CA SER A 16 6.83 -11.72 -2.76
C SER A 16 8.20 -12.00 -3.36
N THR A 17 8.24 -12.88 -4.35
CA THR A 17 9.43 -13.09 -5.18
C THR A 17 9.59 -11.97 -6.21
N HIS A 18 8.62 -11.04 -6.28
CA HIS A 18 8.63 -9.94 -7.24
C HIS A 18 9.60 -8.84 -6.82
N GLN A 19 10.52 -8.52 -7.72
CA GLN A 19 11.50 -7.45 -7.50
C GLN A 19 10.92 -6.12 -7.98
N PHE A 20 10.42 -5.32 -7.03
CA PHE A 20 10.05 -3.94 -7.30
C PHE A 20 11.29 -3.06 -7.50
N ALA A 21 11.16 -2.03 -8.33
CA ALA A 21 12.20 -1.01 -8.49
C ALA A 21 12.51 -0.32 -7.15
N GLN A 22 13.77 0.06 -6.99
CA GLN A 22 14.21 0.87 -5.87
C GLN A 22 14.02 2.36 -6.20
N PRO A 23 13.75 3.21 -5.20
CA PRO A 23 13.69 4.66 -5.40
C PRO A 23 14.96 5.17 -6.08
N ALA A 24 14.79 5.91 -7.18
CA ALA A 24 15.87 6.45 -7.98
C ALA A 24 15.69 7.96 -8.21
N ALA A 25 16.71 8.63 -8.75
CA ALA A 25 16.73 10.09 -8.91
C ALA A 25 15.58 10.66 -9.77
N ASN A 26 14.98 9.84 -10.65
CA ASN A 26 13.84 10.22 -11.49
C ASN A 26 12.47 10.02 -10.82
N TRP A 27 12.42 9.57 -9.56
CA TRP A 27 11.18 9.42 -8.82
C TRP A 27 10.77 10.75 -8.19
N GLN A 28 9.46 11.01 -8.19
CA GLN A 28 8.87 12.11 -7.46
C GLN A 28 8.50 11.64 -6.05
N THR A 29 8.73 12.47 -5.04
CA THR A 29 8.27 12.23 -3.67
C THR A 29 7.27 13.31 -3.27
N ARG A 30 6.15 12.89 -2.67
CA ARG A 30 5.13 13.78 -2.11
C ARG A 30 4.82 13.30 -0.70
N THR A 31 4.80 14.23 0.25
CA THR A 31 4.54 13.94 1.66
C THR A 31 3.40 14.83 2.14
N GLY A 32 2.58 14.34 3.05
CA GLY A 32 1.48 15.11 3.59
C GLY A 32 0.60 14.28 4.51
N GLN A 33 -0.69 14.55 4.51
CA GLN A 33 -1.67 13.80 5.28
C GLN A 33 -2.65 13.05 4.38
N LEU A 34 -3.03 11.85 4.81
CA LEU A 34 -4.11 11.08 4.22
C LEU A 34 -5.23 10.92 5.25
N MET A 35 -6.43 11.33 4.88
CA MET A 35 -7.66 10.85 5.50
C MET A 35 -8.20 9.66 4.69
N TYR A 36 -8.19 8.49 5.29
CA TYR A 36 -8.88 7.31 4.80
C TYR A 36 -10.21 7.16 5.52
N ARG A 37 -11.27 6.85 4.79
CA ARG A 37 -12.59 6.58 5.37
C ARG A 37 -13.25 5.41 4.63
N ASN A 38 -13.83 4.50 5.39
CA ASN A 38 -14.79 3.50 4.90
C ASN A 38 -16.07 3.54 5.77
N THR A 39 -16.93 2.54 5.66
CA THR A 39 -18.18 2.46 6.45
C THR A 39 -17.96 2.26 7.95
N GLU A 40 -16.81 1.73 8.35
CA GLU A 40 -16.53 1.34 9.73
C GLU A 40 -15.75 2.42 10.49
N ARG A 41 -14.83 3.11 9.80
CA ARG A 41 -13.89 4.01 10.44
C ARG A 41 -13.38 5.13 9.53
N THR A 42 -12.93 6.19 10.18
CA THR A 42 -12.10 7.25 9.58
C THR A 42 -10.74 7.25 10.26
N VAL A 43 -9.67 7.29 9.47
CA VAL A 43 -8.28 7.32 9.95
C VAL A 43 -7.56 8.47 9.26
N ILE A 44 -6.93 9.33 10.06
CA ILE A 44 -6.09 10.43 9.58
C ILE A 44 -4.67 10.19 10.09
N GLY A 45 -3.72 10.30 9.16
CA GLY A 45 -2.30 10.06 9.42
C GLY A 45 -1.42 10.66 8.34
N ASP A 46 -0.11 10.47 8.52
CA ASP A 46 0.91 10.95 7.60
C ASP A 46 1.03 10.00 6.41
N VAL A 47 1.29 10.55 5.23
CA VAL A 47 1.48 9.79 4.01
C VAL A 47 2.75 10.23 3.30
N VAL A 48 3.53 9.27 2.84
CA VAL A 48 4.66 9.47 1.94
C VAL A 48 4.37 8.66 0.68
N VAL A 49 4.36 9.33 -0.46
CA VAL A 49 4.16 8.72 -1.77
C VAL A 49 5.41 8.96 -2.60
N ARG A 50 5.96 7.90 -3.18
CA ARG A 50 7.05 7.99 -4.16
C ARG A 50 6.61 7.31 -5.45
N TYR A 51 6.86 7.92 -6.59
CA TYR A 51 6.41 7.34 -7.86
C TYR A 51 7.24 7.79 -9.05
N SER A 52 7.30 6.92 -10.05
CA SER A 52 7.87 7.14 -11.37
C SER A 52 6.77 6.99 -12.43
N THR A 53 7.15 6.89 -13.72
CA THR A 53 6.21 6.53 -14.79
C THR A 53 5.63 5.12 -14.60
N THR A 54 6.42 4.20 -14.03
CA THR A 54 6.09 2.77 -13.91
C THR A 54 5.84 2.34 -12.47
N ASP A 55 6.53 2.94 -11.52
CA ASP A 55 6.62 2.45 -10.15
C ASP A 55 5.92 3.38 -9.16
N PHE A 56 5.43 2.80 -8.07
CA PHE A 56 4.67 3.48 -7.05
C PHE A 56 4.92 2.86 -5.68
N GLU A 57 5.17 3.72 -4.70
CA GLU A 57 5.28 3.39 -3.29
C GLU A 57 4.42 4.35 -2.48
N LEU A 58 3.69 3.81 -1.51
CA LEU A 58 2.91 4.57 -0.56
C LEU A 58 3.11 4.00 0.84
N THR A 59 3.49 4.87 1.78
CA THR A 59 3.51 4.57 3.21
C THR A 59 2.50 5.47 3.89
N PHE A 60 1.51 4.89 4.57
CA PHE A 60 0.52 5.59 5.39
C PHE A 60 0.71 5.20 6.85
N SER A 61 0.83 6.18 7.73
CA SER A 61 1.24 5.98 9.13
C SER A 61 0.41 6.80 10.12
N LYS A 62 0.18 6.24 11.31
CA LYS A 62 -0.48 6.92 12.44
C LYS A 62 0.57 7.45 13.43
N GLY A 63 1.38 8.41 12.99
CA GLY A 63 2.48 8.94 13.78
C GLY A 63 3.75 8.07 13.75
N PRO A 64 4.77 8.43 14.55
CA PRO A 64 6.09 7.81 14.48
C PRO A 64 6.04 6.29 14.75
N GLY A 65 6.63 5.51 13.86
CA GLY A 65 6.78 4.05 14.02
C GLY A 65 5.52 3.21 13.79
N VAL A 66 4.36 3.82 13.49
CA VAL A 66 3.10 3.09 13.29
C VAL A 66 2.68 3.13 11.83
N THR A 67 3.25 2.23 11.01
CA THR A 67 2.85 2.05 9.61
C THR A 67 1.54 1.28 9.54
N LEU A 68 0.51 1.89 8.95
CA LEU A 68 -0.80 1.28 8.74
C LEU A 68 -0.91 0.57 7.39
N VAL A 69 -0.30 1.16 6.35
CA VAL A 69 -0.19 0.60 5.00
C VAL A 69 1.21 0.89 4.47
N ALA A 70 1.84 -0.15 3.93
CA ALA A 70 2.99 -0.04 3.03
C ALA A 70 2.59 -0.71 1.72
N LEU A 71 2.46 0.06 0.65
CA LEU A 71 2.09 -0.39 -0.69
C LEU A 71 3.27 -0.16 -1.63
N ARG A 72 3.65 -1.20 -2.38
CA ARG A 72 4.57 -1.12 -3.52
C ARG A 72 3.84 -1.67 -4.74
N GLN A 73 3.99 -1.01 -5.88
CA GLN A 73 3.25 -1.34 -7.08
C GLN A 73 4.03 -0.93 -8.32
N ASP A 74 4.00 -1.76 -9.35
CA ASP A 74 4.40 -1.39 -10.71
C ASP A 74 3.21 -1.50 -11.68
N ALA A 75 3.47 -1.68 -12.97
CA ALA A 75 2.43 -1.79 -13.99
C ALA A 75 1.54 -3.04 -13.84
N SER A 76 2.04 -4.12 -13.24
CA SER A 76 1.40 -5.45 -13.27
C SER A 76 1.30 -6.12 -11.90
N PHE A 77 2.19 -5.76 -10.97
CA PHE A 77 2.32 -6.41 -9.68
C PHE A 77 2.15 -5.40 -8.55
N ALA A 78 1.62 -5.85 -7.42
CA ALA A 78 1.56 -5.04 -6.21
C ALA A 78 1.76 -5.89 -4.96
N GLU A 79 2.29 -5.24 -3.94
CA GLU A 79 2.44 -5.77 -2.59
C GLU A 79 1.91 -4.75 -1.61
N MET A 80 1.05 -5.19 -0.69
CA MET A 80 0.52 -4.35 0.36
C MET A 80 0.62 -5.03 1.73
N ASN A 81 1.31 -4.37 2.66
CA ASN A 81 1.53 -4.81 4.03
C ASN A 81 0.96 -3.82 5.03
N GLY A 82 0.76 -4.28 6.27
CA GLY A 82 0.30 -3.46 7.39
C GLY A 82 -1.08 -3.86 7.91
N PRO A 83 -1.48 -3.36 9.09
CA PRO A 83 -2.73 -3.75 9.75
C PRO A 83 -3.99 -3.42 8.94
N MET A 84 -3.91 -2.48 7.99
CA MET A 84 -5.05 -2.15 7.12
C MET A 84 -5.15 -3.04 5.87
N SER A 85 -4.12 -3.84 5.54
CA SER A 85 -4.19 -4.86 4.49
C SER A 85 -4.63 -6.23 4.99
N GLY A 86 -4.95 -6.36 6.28
CA GLY A 86 -5.26 -7.64 6.91
C GLY A 86 -4.01 -8.49 7.08
N ARG A 87 -3.93 -9.63 6.39
CA ARG A 87 -2.78 -10.55 6.47
C ARG A 87 -1.59 -10.14 5.58
N GLY A 88 -1.66 -8.98 4.93
CA GLY A 88 -0.77 -8.65 3.83
C GLY A 88 -1.16 -9.40 2.55
N TRP A 89 -0.81 -8.83 1.41
CA TRP A 89 -1.07 -9.46 0.11
C TRP A 89 0.01 -9.05 -0.89
N SER A 90 0.38 -9.97 -1.77
CA SER A 90 1.27 -9.70 -2.88
C SER A 90 0.87 -10.53 -4.09
N GLY A 91 0.84 -9.94 -5.27
CA GLY A 91 0.42 -10.63 -6.48
C GLY A 91 0.19 -9.73 -7.69
N PRO A 92 -0.21 -10.33 -8.82
CA PRO A 92 -0.71 -9.61 -9.98
C PRO A 92 -1.92 -8.73 -9.62
N ILE A 93 -1.92 -7.47 -10.09
CA ILE A 93 -2.95 -6.47 -9.76
C ILE A 93 -4.34 -6.96 -10.17
N ASP A 94 -4.48 -7.65 -11.30
CA ASP A 94 -5.74 -8.23 -11.79
C ASP A 94 -6.32 -9.29 -10.84
N ARG A 95 -5.50 -9.93 -10.02
CA ARG A 95 -5.90 -10.93 -9.01
C ARG A 95 -6.01 -10.39 -7.59
N ALA A 96 -5.88 -9.07 -7.41
CA ALA A 96 -5.98 -8.47 -6.08
C ALA A 96 -7.36 -8.70 -5.44
N PRO A 97 -7.42 -9.01 -4.14
CA PRO A 97 -8.67 -9.07 -3.39
C PRO A 97 -9.44 -7.75 -3.51
N GLN A 98 -10.77 -7.84 -3.51
CA GLN A 98 -11.63 -6.68 -3.70
C GLN A 98 -11.36 -5.58 -2.65
N GLN A 99 -11.04 -5.95 -1.41
CA GLN A 99 -10.78 -4.99 -0.33
C GLN A 99 -9.52 -4.14 -0.57
N LEU A 100 -8.63 -4.54 -1.48
CA LEU A 100 -7.39 -3.81 -1.76
C LEU A 100 -7.50 -2.91 -2.99
N ARG A 101 -8.59 -3.01 -3.76
CA ARG A 101 -8.74 -2.32 -5.04
C ARG A 101 -8.64 -0.81 -4.91
N GLY A 102 -9.28 -0.22 -3.90
CA GLY A 102 -9.21 1.21 -3.65
C GLY A 102 -7.78 1.71 -3.42
N TRP A 103 -6.95 0.93 -2.73
CA TRP A 103 -5.54 1.25 -2.52
C TRP A 103 -4.71 1.15 -3.81
N LEU A 104 -4.95 0.13 -4.64
CA LEU A 104 -4.20 -0.08 -5.89
C LEU A 104 -4.53 0.94 -6.99
N GLU A 105 -5.72 1.57 -6.92
CA GLU A 105 -6.12 2.65 -7.83
C GLU A 105 -5.38 3.97 -7.56
N LEU A 106 -4.81 4.14 -6.36
CA LEU A 106 -4.18 5.39 -5.92
C LEU A 106 -2.99 5.80 -6.80
N ARG A 107 -2.25 4.82 -7.33
CA ARG A 107 -1.16 5.08 -8.28
C ARG A 107 -1.64 5.98 -9.42
N ASN A 108 -2.75 5.59 -10.05
CA ASN A 108 -3.29 6.34 -11.17
C ASN A 108 -3.89 7.67 -10.69
N ALA A 109 -4.66 7.69 -9.60
CA ALA A 109 -5.26 8.92 -9.08
C ALA A 109 -4.21 10.01 -8.77
N ILE A 110 -3.09 9.62 -8.16
CA ILE A 110 -2.00 10.52 -7.80
C ILE A 110 -1.17 10.91 -9.03
N ALA A 111 -0.86 9.96 -9.92
CA ALA A 111 -0.10 10.24 -11.14
C ALA A 111 -0.83 11.21 -12.09
N HIS A 112 -2.16 11.24 -12.09
CA HIS A 112 -2.96 12.21 -12.87
C HIS A 112 -3.15 13.56 -12.14
N SER A 113 -2.70 13.68 -10.88
CA SER A 113 -2.93 14.85 -10.03
C SER A 113 -1.62 15.42 -9.46
N LYS A 114 -0.53 15.38 -10.25
CA LYS A 114 0.83 15.70 -9.80
C LYS A 114 0.94 17.10 -9.18
N ASP A 115 0.24 18.08 -9.74
CA ASP A 115 0.34 19.50 -9.34
C ASP A 115 -0.76 19.92 -8.34
N ARG A 116 -1.57 18.98 -7.84
CA ARG A 116 -2.70 19.28 -6.95
C ARG A 116 -2.36 19.02 -5.50
N HIS A 117 -2.41 20.03 -4.65
CA HIS A 117 -2.25 19.87 -3.20
C HIS A 117 -3.33 19.00 -2.55
N LEU A 118 -4.56 19.02 -3.07
CA LEU A 118 -5.67 18.19 -2.60
C LEU A 118 -6.03 17.15 -3.66
N VAL A 119 -5.94 15.87 -3.30
CA VAL A 119 -6.38 14.75 -4.16
C VAL A 119 -7.44 13.97 -3.42
N ARG A 120 -8.63 13.85 -4.00
CA ARG A 120 -9.72 13.02 -3.48
C ARG A 120 -9.97 11.86 -4.43
N HIS A 121 -9.85 10.64 -3.92
CA HIS A 121 -10.20 9.42 -4.63
C HIS A 121 -11.34 8.70 -3.91
N THR A 122 -12.23 8.05 -4.65
CA THR A 122 -13.32 7.24 -4.08
C THR A 122 -13.40 5.95 -4.88
N SER A 123 -13.40 4.82 -4.17
CA SER A 123 -13.49 3.49 -4.75
C SER A 123 -14.46 2.66 -3.93
N GLY A 124 -15.61 2.32 -4.51
CA GLY A 124 -16.72 1.70 -3.77
C GLY A 124 -17.12 2.54 -2.53
N LEU A 125 -16.97 1.95 -1.35
CA LEU A 125 -17.29 2.59 -0.06
C LEU A 125 -16.08 3.28 0.59
N GLU A 126 -14.91 3.22 -0.04
CA GLU A 126 -13.68 3.82 0.45
C GLU A 126 -13.50 5.23 -0.11
N THR A 127 -13.09 6.17 0.74
CA THR A 127 -12.73 7.53 0.37
C THR A 127 -11.32 7.82 0.86
N PHE A 128 -10.49 8.33 -0.04
CA PHE A 128 -9.12 8.76 0.24
C PHE A 128 -9.03 10.26 -0.03
N VAL A 129 -8.54 11.03 0.94
CA VAL A 129 -8.29 12.47 0.78
C VAL A 129 -6.85 12.77 1.18
N PHE A 130 -6.04 13.07 0.19
CA PHE A 130 -4.65 13.47 0.35
C PHE A 130 -4.54 14.99 0.42
N ARG A 131 -3.73 15.47 1.35
CA ARG A 131 -3.29 16.86 1.47
C ARG A 131 -1.77 16.87 1.44
N PHE A 132 -1.19 17.16 0.27
CA PHE A 132 0.24 17.20 -0.01
C PHE A 132 0.81 18.62 0.13
#